data_AF-X6LCE5-F1
#
_entry.id   AF-X6LCE5-F1
#
_cell.length_a   1.000
_cell.length_b   1.000
_cell.length_c   1.000
_cell.angle_alpha   90.00
_cell.angle_beta   90.00
_cell.angle_gamma   90.00
#
_symmetry.space_group_name_H-M   'P 1'
#
loop_
_entity.id
_entity.type
_entity.pdbx_description
1 polymer ?
#
loop_
_entity_poly.entity_id
_entity_poly.type
_entity_poly.pdbx_seq_one_letter_code
_entity_poly.pdbx_strand_id
1 'polypeptide(L)'
;MLLYCGKSCNNEFSYDQIKFRHHRWPYLDSLLQSAIIILHQHERREEDDTELYCGLKGVRLENIKEIKAGFFISHVSTSDDIEVAEMYRSDQGCILHFHPSMRRAFYIKSCDVSWISPFKHEREILFSRSHVGCTVSDSELKEFCVWNAKVENEDEHTQMILLTWAIYDQYMQRVMQISTMWNHKIDLNLIYVLFDSFDTSDVNMITKVLREFEEWKLKDNNKEKYKERKNEFVNNRCCNHDVNLLCVFLFENKILQTLTDIELATLDTAHCGLPFVDNDKKIIFCENKIIVKSCFSCYQSFLIIEFVLECSNKKKLCIIKTDLEDDRNILERLPHLTHSKKKTKAVKFYCCCKNDATPKHE
;
A
#
# COMPACT_ATOMS: atom_id res chain seq x y z
N MET A 1 -25.13 12.27 -9.32
CA MET A 1 -24.12 13.01 -8.53
C MET A 1 -24.72 14.22 -7.82
N LEU A 2 -25.29 15.24 -8.50
CA LEU A 2 -25.91 16.39 -7.82
C LEU A 2 -26.89 16.03 -6.69
N LEU A 3 -27.79 15.08 -6.95
CA LEU A 3 -28.75 14.61 -5.95
C LEU A 3 -28.07 13.93 -4.74
N TYR A 4 -26.95 13.24 -4.97
CA TYR A 4 -26.18 12.56 -3.93
C TYR A 4 -25.33 13.55 -3.12
N CYS A 5 -24.72 14.54 -3.75
CA CYS A 5 -23.95 15.57 -3.04
C CYS A 5 -24.86 16.55 -2.25
N GLY A 6 -26.18 16.45 -2.41
CA GLY A 6 -27.16 17.19 -1.61
C GLY A 6 -27.49 16.50 -0.28
N LYS A 7 -27.43 17.24 0.83
CA LYS A 7 -27.56 16.70 2.21
C LYS A 7 -28.81 15.84 2.46
N SER A 8 -29.99 16.25 1.97
CA SER A 8 -31.25 15.57 2.36
C SER A 8 -31.43 14.19 1.72
N CYS A 9 -31.14 14.07 0.41
CA CYS A 9 -31.30 12.80 -0.31
C CYS A 9 -30.20 11.80 0.08
N ASN A 10 -28.97 12.27 0.28
CA ASN A 10 -27.84 11.42 0.67
C ASN A 10 -28.10 10.69 1.98
N ASN A 11 -28.60 11.39 3.01
CA ASN A 11 -28.77 10.81 4.34
C ASN A 11 -29.72 9.61 4.33
N GLU A 12 -30.91 9.75 3.71
CA GLU A 12 -31.88 8.64 3.64
C GLU A 12 -31.40 7.52 2.72
N PHE A 13 -30.83 7.87 1.57
CA PHE A 13 -30.25 6.89 0.64
C PHE A 13 -29.16 6.06 1.32
N SER A 14 -28.14 6.71 1.90
CA SER A 14 -27.02 6.07 2.57
C SER A 14 -27.46 5.24 3.78
N TYR A 15 -28.42 5.72 4.56
CA TYR A 15 -29.02 4.94 5.66
C TYR A 15 -29.67 3.64 5.16
N ASP A 16 -30.48 3.72 4.10
CA ASP A 16 -31.11 2.53 3.50
C ASP A 16 -30.08 1.58 2.89
N GLN A 17 -28.99 2.08 2.27
CA GLN A 17 -27.90 1.25 1.75
C GLN A 17 -27.22 0.44 2.88
N ILE A 18 -26.87 1.09 3.99
CA ILE A 18 -26.23 0.44 5.16
C ILE A 18 -27.16 -0.65 5.76
N LYS A 19 -28.48 -0.46 5.67
CA LYS A 19 -29.49 -1.44 6.10
C LYS A 19 -29.82 -2.48 5.03
N PHE A 20 -29.04 -2.57 3.94
CA PHE A 20 -29.25 -3.48 2.81
C PHE A 20 -30.60 -3.30 2.10
N ARG A 21 -31.21 -2.11 2.16
CA ARG A 21 -32.48 -1.78 1.50
C ARG A 21 -32.26 -1.17 0.12
N HIS A 22 -31.33 -1.74 -0.65
CA HIS A 22 -30.94 -1.24 -1.98
C HIS A 22 -32.14 -1.14 -2.96
N HIS A 23 -33.12 -2.03 -2.82
CA HIS A 23 -34.33 -2.09 -3.66
C HIS A 23 -35.23 -0.84 -3.58
N ARG A 24 -35.04 0.04 -2.59
CA ARG A 24 -35.78 1.31 -2.49
C ARG A 24 -35.26 2.37 -3.45
N TRP A 25 -34.01 2.23 -3.89
CA TRP A 25 -33.30 3.24 -4.67
C TRP A 25 -32.65 2.67 -5.94
N PRO A 26 -33.34 1.80 -6.71
CA PRO A 26 -32.70 1.04 -7.78
C PRO A 26 -32.14 1.94 -8.88
N TYR A 27 -32.89 2.98 -9.24
CA TYR A 27 -32.47 3.95 -10.27
C TYR A 27 -31.37 4.88 -9.77
N LEU A 28 -31.49 5.40 -8.55
CA LEU A 28 -30.48 6.30 -7.99
C LEU A 28 -29.14 5.57 -7.79
N ASP A 29 -29.15 4.37 -7.23
CA ASP A 29 -27.95 3.54 -7.03
C ASP A 29 -27.29 3.21 -8.38
N SER A 30 -28.07 2.71 -9.35
CA SER A 30 -27.56 2.34 -10.69
C SER A 30 -26.96 3.53 -11.45
N LEU A 31 -27.65 4.69 -11.44
CA LEU A 31 -27.16 5.90 -12.10
C LEU A 31 -25.93 6.47 -11.40
N LEU A 32 -25.87 6.41 -10.06
CA LEU A 32 -24.72 6.89 -9.31
C LEU A 32 -23.49 6.01 -9.56
N GLN A 33 -23.63 4.68 -9.50
CA GLN A 33 -22.55 3.74 -9.82
C GLN A 33 -22.04 3.97 -11.24
N SER A 34 -22.95 4.10 -12.21
CA SER A 34 -22.61 4.33 -13.61
C SER A 34 -21.85 5.63 -13.80
N ALA A 35 -22.28 6.72 -13.14
CA ALA A 35 -21.57 8.00 -13.17
C ALA A 35 -20.16 7.88 -12.56
N ILE A 36 -20.01 7.21 -11.42
CA ILE A 36 -18.70 7.00 -10.78
C ILE A 36 -17.80 6.17 -11.69
N ILE A 37 -18.30 5.08 -12.29
CA ILE A 37 -17.53 4.23 -13.21
C ILE A 37 -17.01 5.03 -14.41
N ILE A 38 -17.87 5.85 -15.03
CA ILE A 38 -17.49 6.68 -16.17
C ILE A 38 -16.40 7.67 -15.75
N LEU A 39 -16.61 8.42 -14.67
CA LEU A 39 -15.61 9.40 -14.21
C LEU A 39 -14.28 8.74 -13.80
N HIS A 40 -14.35 7.61 -13.09
CA HIS A 40 -13.19 6.81 -12.70
C HIS A 40 -12.33 6.38 -13.90
N GLN A 41 -12.94 6.08 -15.04
CA GLN A 41 -12.23 5.73 -16.28
C GLN A 41 -11.54 6.94 -16.91
N HIS A 42 -12.08 8.15 -16.73
CA HIS A 42 -11.51 9.38 -17.31
C HIS A 42 -10.51 10.09 -16.39
N GLU A 43 -10.59 9.90 -15.08
CA GLU A 43 -9.64 10.46 -14.13
C GLU A 43 -8.27 9.79 -14.19
N ARG A 44 -7.22 10.61 -14.11
CA ARG A 44 -5.81 10.21 -14.14
C ARG A 44 -5.29 9.70 -12.79
N ARG A 45 -5.97 8.69 -12.24
CA ARG A 45 -5.69 8.11 -10.92
C ARG A 45 -4.30 7.47 -10.83
N GLU A 46 -3.75 7.04 -11.96
CA GLU A 46 -2.38 6.53 -12.09
C GLU A 46 -1.30 7.58 -11.73
N GLU A 47 -1.65 8.87 -11.82
CA GLU A 47 -0.76 9.98 -11.48
C GLU A 47 -0.97 10.49 -10.06
N ASP A 48 -1.97 9.96 -9.34
CA ASP A 48 -2.41 10.47 -8.06
C ASP A 48 -1.87 9.63 -6.90
N ASP A 49 -1.11 10.24 -5.99
CA ASP A 49 -0.59 9.64 -4.76
C ASP A 49 -1.27 10.18 -3.50
N THR A 50 -2.43 10.83 -3.66
CA THR A 50 -3.20 11.42 -2.57
C THR A 50 -3.76 10.36 -1.64
N GLU A 51 -3.45 10.50 -0.35
CA GLU A 51 -4.11 9.79 0.75
C GLU A 51 -5.49 10.39 0.98
N LEU A 52 -6.49 9.56 1.28
CA LEU A 52 -7.85 10.04 1.55
C LEU A 52 -8.34 9.64 2.93
N TYR A 53 -9.27 10.41 3.47
CA TYR A 53 -9.75 10.26 4.84
C TYR A 53 -11.28 10.32 4.90
N CYS A 54 -11.88 9.52 5.79
CA CYS A 54 -13.31 9.55 6.09
C CYS A 54 -13.54 9.46 7.60
N GLY A 55 -14.20 10.46 8.18
CA GLY A 55 -14.56 10.48 9.59
C GLY A 55 -15.87 9.74 9.87
N LEU A 56 -15.86 8.86 10.87
CA LEU A 56 -17.02 8.11 11.35
C LEU A 56 -17.30 8.46 12.82
N LYS A 57 -18.37 9.22 13.04
CA LYS A 57 -18.81 9.64 14.38
C LYS A 57 -19.25 8.47 15.25
N GLY A 58 -18.70 8.37 16.45
CA GLY A 58 -19.11 7.39 17.46
C GLY A 58 -18.83 5.93 17.08
N VAL A 59 -18.06 5.69 16.03
CA VAL A 59 -17.62 4.34 15.63
C VAL A 59 -16.26 4.09 16.24
N ARG A 60 -16.14 3.05 17.05
CA ARG A 60 -14.86 2.54 17.54
C ARG A 60 -14.94 1.02 17.60
N LEU A 61 -13.93 0.35 17.07
CA LEU A 61 -13.89 -1.11 17.02
C LEU A 61 -13.11 -1.64 18.21
N GLU A 62 -13.77 -2.43 19.06
CA GLU A 62 -13.12 -3.10 20.19
C GLU A 62 -12.15 -4.19 19.71
N ASN A 63 -12.50 -4.86 18.61
CA ASN A 63 -11.71 -5.94 18.05
C ASN A 63 -11.54 -5.75 16.54
N ILE A 64 -10.34 -5.39 16.11
CA ILE A 64 -10.03 -5.18 14.69
C ILE A 64 -10.29 -6.41 13.81
N LYS A 65 -10.26 -7.62 14.40
CA LYS A 65 -10.55 -8.87 13.67
C LYS A 65 -12.01 -8.95 13.21
N GLU A 66 -12.88 -8.08 13.73
CA GLU A 66 -14.26 -7.94 13.26
C GLU A 66 -14.33 -7.22 11.92
N ILE A 67 -13.32 -6.43 11.55
CA ILE A 67 -13.22 -5.94 10.18
C ILE A 67 -12.88 -7.12 9.30
N LYS A 68 -13.86 -7.51 8.50
CA LYS A 68 -13.65 -8.43 7.40
C LYS A 68 -13.18 -7.61 6.22
N ALA A 69 -12.04 -8.00 5.65
CA ALA A 69 -11.68 -7.60 4.30
C ALA A 69 -12.91 -7.82 3.40
N GLY A 70 -13.29 -6.81 2.63
CA GLY A 70 -14.58 -6.91 1.99
C GLY A 70 -14.90 -5.79 1.03
N PHE A 71 -16.18 -5.49 1.01
CA PHE A 71 -16.86 -4.72 -0.01
C PHE A 71 -17.52 -3.51 0.63
N PHE A 72 -17.57 -2.39 -0.10
CA PHE A 72 -18.33 -1.23 0.35
C PHE A 72 -19.82 -1.51 0.21
N ILE A 73 -20.53 -1.58 1.35
CA ILE A 73 -21.98 -1.79 1.39
C ILE A 73 -22.73 -0.55 0.87
N SER A 74 -22.19 0.64 1.16
CA SER A 74 -22.69 1.94 0.67
C SER A 74 -21.60 2.69 -0.09
N HIS A 75 -21.99 3.77 -0.74
CA HIS A 75 -21.02 4.73 -1.27
C HIS A 75 -20.25 5.36 -0.09
N VAL A 76 -18.97 5.69 -0.30
CA VAL A 76 -18.12 6.26 0.75
C VAL A 76 -17.54 7.58 0.28
N SER A 77 -17.88 8.64 1.01
CA SER A 77 -17.37 9.98 0.78
C SER A 77 -16.08 10.16 1.57
N THR A 78 -15.04 10.68 0.90
CA THR A 78 -13.70 10.85 1.45
C THR A 78 -13.16 12.24 1.07
N SER A 79 -12.16 12.70 1.80
CA SER A 79 -11.46 13.97 1.56
C SER A 79 -9.95 13.75 1.58
N ASP A 80 -9.21 14.51 0.80
CA ASP A 80 -7.76 14.63 0.95
C ASP A 80 -7.36 15.51 2.15
N ASP A 81 -8.33 16.12 2.83
CA ASP A 81 -8.16 16.90 4.04
C ASP A 81 -8.46 16.09 5.29
N ILE A 82 -7.43 15.83 6.09
CA ILE A 82 -7.63 15.13 7.36
C ILE A 82 -8.50 15.95 8.34
N GLU A 83 -8.46 17.28 8.28
CA GLU A 83 -9.27 18.14 9.17
C GLU A 83 -10.76 17.98 8.87
N VAL A 84 -11.12 17.76 7.59
CA VAL A 84 -12.50 17.44 7.19
C VAL A 84 -12.92 16.10 7.80
N ALA A 85 -12.07 15.08 7.74
CA ALA A 85 -12.37 13.80 8.38
C ALA A 85 -12.47 13.91 9.91
N GLU A 86 -11.62 14.71 10.56
CA GLU A 86 -11.70 14.98 12.00
C GLU A 86 -13.01 15.68 12.39
N MET A 87 -13.47 16.64 11.59
CA MET A 87 -14.77 17.30 11.77
C MET A 87 -15.92 16.27 11.75
N TYR A 88 -15.90 15.33 10.79
CA TYR A 88 -16.92 14.27 10.68
C TYR A 88 -16.79 13.18 11.74
N ARG A 89 -15.59 12.93 12.25
CA ARG A 89 -15.33 12.06 13.40
C ARG A 89 -15.94 12.61 14.70
N SER A 90 -16.16 13.93 14.82
CA SER A 90 -16.66 14.62 16.03
C SER A 90 -15.60 14.64 17.15
N ASP A 91 -16.00 14.41 18.40
CA ASP A 91 -15.21 14.33 19.62
C ASP A 91 -14.61 12.94 19.83
N GLN A 92 -15.37 11.89 19.48
CA GLN A 92 -14.95 10.49 19.53
C GLN A 92 -15.40 9.72 18.30
N GLY A 93 -14.54 8.85 17.78
CA GLY A 93 -14.89 8.00 16.66
C GLY A 93 -13.70 7.39 15.94
N CYS A 94 -13.91 7.11 14.67
CA CYS A 94 -12.94 6.46 13.80
C CYS A 94 -12.61 7.35 12.60
N ILE A 95 -11.36 7.33 12.14
CA ILE A 95 -10.96 7.86 10.84
C ILE A 95 -10.54 6.67 9.99
N LEU A 96 -11.22 6.49 8.86
CA LEU A 96 -10.74 5.61 7.80
C LEU A 96 -9.70 6.37 6.98
N HIS A 97 -8.50 5.84 6.89
CA HIS A 97 -7.41 6.34 6.07
C HIS A 97 -7.28 5.42 4.84
N PHE A 98 -7.34 5.96 3.64
CA PHE A 98 -7.34 5.21 2.39
C PHE A 98 -6.01 5.42 1.68
N HIS A 99 -5.23 4.34 1.60
CA HIS A 99 -3.99 4.32 0.83
C HIS A 99 -4.25 4.64 -0.65
N PRO A 100 -3.34 5.29 -1.41
CA PRO A 100 -3.57 5.62 -2.82
C PRO A 100 -3.86 4.41 -3.71
N SER A 101 -3.40 3.21 -3.29
CA SER A 101 -3.76 1.95 -3.96
C SER A 101 -5.27 1.72 -4.04
N MET A 102 -6.06 2.26 -3.10
CA MET A 102 -7.53 2.19 -3.12
C MET A 102 -8.14 2.99 -4.29
N ARG A 103 -7.61 4.18 -4.59
CA ARG A 103 -8.06 4.94 -5.77
C ARG A 103 -7.62 4.27 -7.05
N ARG A 104 -6.43 3.67 -7.08
CA ARG A 104 -5.81 3.09 -8.27
C ARG A 104 -6.39 1.72 -8.65
N ALA A 105 -6.89 0.98 -7.68
CA ALA A 105 -7.45 -0.36 -7.85
C ALA A 105 -8.46 -0.47 -9.00
N PHE A 106 -8.34 -1.54 -9.78
CA PHE A 106 -9.15 -1.74 -10.99
C PHE A 106 -10.65 -1.90 -10.68
N TYR A 107 -11.04 -2.53 -9.57
CA TYR A 107 -12.46 -2.77 -9.24
C TYR A 107 -13.02 -1.92 -8.09
N ILE A 108 -12.19 -1.09 -7.46
CA ILE A 108 -12.64 -0.14 -6.45
C ILE A 108 -12.84 1.20 -7.15
N LYS A 109 -14.08 1.46 -7.57
CA LYS A 109 -14.42 2.63 -8.37
C LYS A 109 -14.53 3.87 -7.50
N SER A 110 -13.90 4.95 -7.92
CA SER A 110 -13.88 6.24 -7.24
C SER A 110 -13.77 7.37 -8.25
N CYS A 111 -14.30 8.54 -7.90
CA CYS A 111 -14.17 9.76 -8.69
C CYS A 111 -14.13 11.03 -7.83
N ASP A 112 -13.45 12.05 -8.31
CA ASP A 112 -13.49 13.41 -7.81
C ASP A 112 -14.83 14.07 -8.16
N VAL A 113 -15.58 14.42 -7.11
CA VAL A 113 -16.86 15.13 -7.22
C VAL A 113 -16.79 16.52 -6.60
N SER A 114 -15.60 16.99 -6.22
CA SER A 114 -15.38 18.32 -5.62
C SER A 114 -15.85 19.45 -6.54
N TRP A 115 -15.72 19.29 -7.86
CA TRP A 115 -16.15 20.26 -8.87
C TRP A 115 -17.67 20.43 -8.95
N ILE A 116 -18.45 19.43 -8.53
CA ILE A 116 -19.92 19.44 -8.55
C ILE A 116 -20.54 19.56 -7.14
N SER A 117 -19.81 19.16 -6.09
CA SER A 117 -20.28 19.25 -4.71
C SER A 117 -20.56 20.71 -4.31
N PRO A 118 -21.65 21.00 -3.57
CA PRO A 118 -21.89 22.33 -3.02
C PRO A 118 -20.92 22.67 -1.87
N PHE A 119 -20.23 21.67 -1.30
CA PHE A 119 -19.30 21.83 -0.18
C PHE A 119 -17.85 21.81 -0.69
N LYS A 120 -17.44 22.86 -1.42
CA LYS A 120 -16.10 22.92 -2.06
C LYS A 120 -14.92 22.70 -1.12
N HIS A 121 -15.06 23.11 0.14
CA HIS A 121 -14.02 22.95 1.16
C HIS A 121 -13.77 21.49 1.52
N GLU A 122 -14.73 20.59 1.30
CA GLU A 122 -14.59 19.16 1.63
C GLU A 122 -13.75 18.39 0.61
N ARG A 123 -13.52 18.95 -0.59
CA ARG A 123 -12.72 18.33 -1.66
C ARG A 123 -13.08 16.84 -1.87
N GLU A 124 -14.37 16.60 -1.98
CA GLU A 124 -14.97 15.27 -1.93
C GLU A 124 -14.49 14.35 -3.07
N ILE A 125 -13.91 13.20 -2.69
CA ILE A 125 -13.69 12.04 -3.54
C ILE A 125 -14.70 10.96 -3.13
N LEU A 126 -15.49 10.47 -4.09
CA LEU A 126 -16.57 9.53 -3.85
C LEU A 126 -16.21 8.14 -4.35
N PHE A 127 -16.20 7.16 -3.44
CA PHE A 127 -16.10 5.74 -3.76
C PHE A 127 -17.49 5.14 -4.02
N SER A 128 -17.59 4.35 -5.09
CA SER A 128 -18.75 3.53 -5.38
C SER A 128 -18.89 2.43 -4.34
N ARG A 129 -20.14 2.10 -4.01
CA ARG A 129 -20.40 0.82 -3.35
C ARG A 129 -19.97 -0.34 -4.25
N SER A 130 -19.63 -1.47 -3.67
CA SER A 130 -19.22 -2.66 -4.43
C SER A 130 -20.40 -3.32 -5.13
N HIS A 131 -20.18 -3.72 -6.38
CA HIS A 131 -21.20 -4.38 -7.19
C HIS A 131 -21.33 -5.86 -6.77
N VAL A 132 -22.52 -6.27 -6.31
CA VAL A 132 -22.80 -7.66 -5.87
C VAL A 132 -23.39 -8.51 -7.02
N GLY A 133 -23.69 -7.90 -8.16
CA GLY A 133 -24.44 -8.52 -9.26
C GLY A 133 -23.61 -9.21 -10.35
N CYS A 134 -22.29 -9.30 -10.23
CA CYS A 134 -21.49 -9.92 -11.28
C CYS A 134 -21.61 -11.46 -11.21
N THR A 135 -22.01 -12.07 -12.32
CA THR A 135 -22.08 -13.53 -12.54
C THR A 135 -20.70 -14.22 -12.61
N VAL A 136 -19.63 -13.51 -12.25
CA VAL A 136 -18.28 -14.06 -12.14
C VAL A 136 -18.25 -14.94 -10.89
N SER A 137 -17.47 -16.01 -10.90
CA SER A 137 -17.40 -16.91 -9.77
C SER A 137 -17.09 -16.13 -8.48
N ASP A 138 -17.81 -16.42 -7.39
CA ASP A 138 -17.64 -15.75 -6.08
C ASP A 138 -16.19 -15.77 -5.58
N SER A 139 -15.34 -16.68 -6.09
CA SER A 139 -13.93 -16.78 -5.76
C SER A 139 -13.07 -15.69 -6.41
N GLU A 140 -13.28 -15.35 -7.68
CA GLU A 140 -12.42 -14.41 -8.42
C GLU A 140 -12.74 -12.95 -8.07
N LEU A 141 -14.03 -12.62 -7.91
CA LEU A 141 -14.46 -11.28 -7.49
C LEU A 141 -13.94 -10.90 -6.09
N LYS A 142 -13.75 -11.90 -5.21
CA LYS A 142 -13.25 -11.69 -3.85
C LYS A 142 -11.78 -11.30 -3.82
N GLU A 143 -11.00 -11.58 -4.86
CA GLU A 143 -9.59 -11.20 -4.84
C GLU A 143 -9.40 -9.75 -5.30
N PHE A 144 -10.11 -9.34 -6.35
CA PHE A 144 -9.84 -8.05 -6.99
C PHE A 144 -10.64 -6.86 -6.45
N CYS A 145 -11.85 -7.09 -5.92
CA CYS A 145 -12.73 -6.02 -5.42
C CYS A 145 -12.51 -5.71 -3.93
N VAL A 146 -11.61 -6.45 -3.27
CA VAL A 146 -11.49 -6.44 -1.82
C VAL A 146 -10.44 -5.46 -1.37
N TRP A 147 -10.76 -4.77 -0.28
CA TRP A 147 -9.82 -4.01 0.51
C TRP A 147 -9.53 -4.74 1.82
N ASN A 148 -8.31 -4.54 2.33
CA ASN A 148 -7.91 -4.95 3.67
C ASN A 148 -7.98 -3.75 4.61
N ALA A 149 -8.02 -4.04 5.90
CA ALA A 149 -8.00 -3.01 6.94
C ALA A 149 -7.02 -3.40 8.06
N LYS A 150 -6.35 -2.40 8.63
CA LYS A 150 -5.54 -2.55 9.84
C LYS A 150 -5.62 -1.30 10.70
N VAL A 151 -5.52 -1.45 12.02
CA VAL A 151 -5.33 -0.29 12.90
C VAL A 151 -3.95 0.30 12.61
N GLU A 152 -3.94 1.56 12.21
CA GLU A 152 -2.72 2.32 11.98
C GLU A 152 -2.26 3.02 13.26
N ASN A 153 -3.19 3.69 13.93
CA ASN A 153 -2.97 4.38 15.19
C ASN A 153 -4.25 4.37 16.03
N GLU A 154 -4.12 4.46 17.35
CA GLU A 154 -5.25 4.53 18.28
C GLU A 154 -4.86 5.32 19.53
N ASP A 155 -5.69 6.32 19.86
CA ASP A 155 -5.62 7.08 21.10
C ASP A 155 -6.96 7.02 21.86
N GLU A 156 -7.08 7.79 22.94
CA GLU A 156 -8.28 7.83 23.80
C GLU A 156 -9.56 8.21 23.03
N HIS A 157 -9.45 9.01 21.97
CA HIS A 157 -10.59 9.63 21.28
C HIS A 157 -10.75 9.17 19.83
N THR A 158 -9.67 8.71 19.20
CA THR A 158 -9.64 8.40 17.77
C THR A 158 -8.99 7.05 17.53
N GLN A 159 -9.66 6.23 16.72
CA GLN A 159 -9.07 5.04 16.10
C GLN A 159 -8.88 5.32 14.62
N MET A 160 -7.65 5.17 14.12
CA MET A 160 -7.33 5.35 12.71
C MET A 160 -7.14 3.98 12.06
N ILE A 161 -7.91 3.71 11.01
CA ILE A 161 -7.93 2.43 10.30
C ILE A 161 -7.44 2.67 8.88
N LEU A 162 -6.29 2.08 8.53
CA LEU A 162 -5.77 2.11 7.18
C LEU A 162 -6.47 1.07 6.33
N LEU A 163 -7.01 1.50 5.19
CA LEU A 163 -7.60 0.71 4.12
C LEU A 163 -6.64 0.65 2.93
N THR A 164 -6.38 -0.56 2.46
CA THR A 164 -5.47 -0.86 1.35
C THR A 164 -6.17 -1.78 0.35
N TRP A 165 -5.82 -1.66 -0.93
CA TRP A 165 -6.27 -2.63 -1.93
C TRP A 165 -5.67 -4.01 -1.64
N ALA A 166 -6.46 -5.09 -1.71
CA ALA A 166 -5.99 -6.42 -1.35
C ALA A 166 -4.79 -6.89 -2.19
N ILE A 167 -4.80 -6.59 -3.49
CA ILE A 167 -3.70 -6.91 -4.41
C ILE A 167 -2.41 -6.18 -4.01
N TYR A 168 -2.50 -4.93 -3.57
CA TYR A 168 -1.35 -4.18 -3.07
C TYR A 168 -0.69 -4.93 -1.89
N ASP A 169 -1.47 -5.38 -0.91
CA ASP A 169 -0.92 -6.13 0.25
C ASP A 169 -0.37 -7.50 -0.15
N GLN A 170 -1.02 -8.19 -1.09
CA GLN A 170 -0.61 -9.51 -1.59
C GLN A 170 0.76 -9.47 -2.28
N TYR A 171 1.07 -8.37 -2.98
CA TYR A 171 2.37 -8.19 -3.65
C TYR A 171 3.41 -7.48 -2.80
N MET A 172 3.00 -6.69 -1.81
CA MET A 172 3.86 -5.85 -0.97
C MET A 172 5.15 -6.55 -0.54
N GLN A 173 5.05 -7.65 0.21
CA GLN A 173 6.23 -8.33 0.76
C GLN A 173 7.20 -8.84 -0.32
N ARG A 174 6.68 -9.36 -1.43
CA ARG A 174 7.48 -9.90 -2.54
C ARG A 174 8.17 -8.79 -3.34
N VAL A 175 7.43 -7.72 -3.63
CA VAL A 175 7.96 -6.51 -4.27
C VAL A 175 9.08 -5.90 -3.40
N MET A 176 8.88 -5.85 -2.08
CA MET A 176 9.89 -5.34 -1.14
C MET A 176 11.13 -6.24 -1.04
N GLN A 177 10.97 -7.55 -1.08
CA GLN A 177 12.10 -8.48 -1.09
C GLN A 177 13.00 -8.23 -2.30
N ILE A 178 12.43 -8.16 -3.50
CA ILE A 178 13.19 -7.88 -4.73
C ILE A 178 13.78 -6.48 -4.69
N SER A 179 13.00 -5.47 -4.30
CA SER A 179 13.49 -4.09 -4.15
C SER A 179 14.74 -4.04 -3.25
N THR A 180 14.74 -4.76 -2.14
CA THR A 180 15.90 -4.88 -1.22
C THR A 180 17.12 -5.51 -1.90
N MET A 181 16.93 -6.59 -2.68
CA MET A 181 18.01 -7.23 -3.45
C MET A 181 18.67 -6.26 -4.44
N TRP A 182 17.91 -5.28 -4.93
CA TRP A 182 18.35 -4.23 -5.85
C TRP A 182 18.68 -2.90 -5.15
N ASN A 183 18.83 -2.89 -3.82
CA ASN A 183 19.13 -1.70 -3.01
C ASN A 183 18.15 -0.54 -3.30
N HIS A 184 16.87 -0.86 -3.48
CA HIS A 184 15.76 0.04 -3.75
C HIS A 184 15.94 0.95 -4.97
N LYS A 185 16.79 0.55 -5.93
CA LYS A 185 17.04 1.32 -7.16
C LYS A 185 16.04 1.04 -8.29
N ILE A 186 15.23 -0.02 -8.15
CA ILE A 186 14.23 -0.42 -9.12
C ILE A 186 12.86 0.11 -8.68
N ASP A 187 12.07 0.58 -9.64
CA ASP A 187 10.68 0.96 -9.41
C ASP A 187 9.86 -0.23 -8.89
N LEU A 188 9.10 -0.03 -7.81
CA LEU A 188 8.26 -1.06 -7.21
C LEU A 188 7.17 -1.53 -8.17
N ASN A 189 6.61 -0.61 -8.97
CA ASN A 189 5.58 -0.92 -9.96
C ASN A 189 6.12 -1.79 -11.09
N LEU A 190 7.41 -1.66 -11.43
CA LEU A 190 8.04 -2.52 -12.43
C LEU A 190 8.11 -3.97 -11.93
N ILE A 191 8.44 -4.17 -10.65
CA ILE A 191 8.46 -5.50 -10.02
C ILE A 191 7.04 -6.08 -9.95
N TYR A 192 6.05 -5.24 -9.60
CA TYR A 192 4.65 -5.62 -9.58
C TYR A 192 4.15 -6.09 -10.95
N VAL A 193 4.37 -5.30 -12.00
CA VAL A 193 3.96 -5.63 -13.37
C VAL A 193 4.54 -6.97 -13.82
N LEU A 194 5.80 -7.27 -13.47
CA LEU A 194 6.39 -8.58 -13.76
C LEU A 194 5.67 -9.72 -13.03
N PHE A 195 5.36 -9.54 -11.75
CA PHE A 195 4.63 -10.57 -11.01
C PHE A 195 3.22 -10.80 -11.56
N ASP A 196 2.52 -9.73 -11.92
CA ASP A 196 1.17 -9.75 -12.50
C ASP A 196 1.18 -10.40 -13.89
N SER A 197 2.06 -9.93 -14.78
CA SER A 197 2.20 -10.42 -16.16
C SER A 197 2.55 -11.90 -16.29
N PHE A 198 3.35 -12.44 -15.35
CA PHE A 198 3.77 -13.84 -15.38
C PHE A 198 2.87 -14.76 -14.55
N ASP A 199 1.88 -14.23 -13.84
CA ASP A 199 1.06 -14.96 -12.87
C ASP A 199 1.90 -15.90 -11.99
N THR A 200 2.97 -15.35 -11.40
CA THR A 200 3.97 -16.14 -10.69
C THR A 200 4.25 -15.59 -9.29
N SER A 201 4.69 -16.49 -8.41
CA SER A 201 5.29 -16.13 -7.12
C SER A 201 6.80 -16.38 -7.08
N ASP A 202 7.40 -16.81 -8.19
CA ASP A 202 8.82 -17.14 -8.26
C ASP A 202 9.71 -15.90 -8.34
N VAL A 203 10.23 -15.51 -7.16
CA VAL A 203 11.17 -14.40 -6.99
C VAL A 203 12.44 -14.57 -7.84
N ASN A 204 12.93 -15.80 -8.06
CA ASN A 204 14.14 -16.04 -8.85
C ASN A 204 13.90 -15.77 -10.33
N MET A 205 12.73 -16.19 -10.84
CA MET A 205 12.31 -15.89 -12.21
C MET A 205 12.22 -14.37 -12.43
N ILE A 206 11.52 -13.64 -11.56
CA ILE A 206 11.40 -12.18 -11.66
C ILE A 206 12.78 -11.51 -11.57
N THR A 207 13.64 -11.95 -10.65
CA THR A 207 15.01 -11.42 -10.51
C THR A 207 15.85 -11.66 -11.77
N LYS A 208 15.68 -12.80 -12.44
CA LYS A 208 16.36 -13.11 -13.70
C LYS A 208 15.89 -12.16 -14.82
N VAL A 209 14.58 -12.00 -14.99
CA VAL A 209 14.00 -11.10 -16.01
C VAL A 209 14.43 -9.65 -15.77
N LEU A 210 14.44 -9.19 -14.52
CA LEU A 210 14.93 -7.85 -14.17
C LEU A 210 16.40 -7.63 -14.56
N ARG A 211 17.25 -8.66 -14.41
CA ARG A 211 18.66 -8.57 -14.83
C ARG A 211 18.77 -8.46 -16.35
N GLU A 212 18.06 -9.31 -17.08
CA GLU A 212 18.04 -9.28 -18.54
C GLU A 212 17.50 -7.93 -19.05
N PHE A 213 16.47 -7.39 -18.41
CA PHE A 213 15.92 -6.07 -18.69
C PHE A 213 16.93 -4.94 -18.46
N GLU A 214 17.63 -4.92 -17.33
CA GLU A 214 18.65 -3.90 -17.05
C GLU A 214 19.85 -4.01 -18.01
N GLU A 215 20.25 -5.22 -18.40
CA GLU A 215 21.25 -5.42 -19.45
C GLU A 215 20.76 -4.93 -20.82
N TRP A 216 19.50 -5.21 -21.17
CA TRP A 216 18.88 -4.74 -22.41
C TRP A 216 18.76 -3.21 -22.45
N LYS A 217 18.46 -2.55 -21.33
CA LYS A 217 18.43 -1.08 -21.20
C LYS A 217 19.75 -0.39 -21.53
N LEU A 218 20.87 -1.11 -21.40
CA LEU A 218 22.22 -0.59 -21.66
C LEU A 218 22.70 -0.85 -23.11
N LYS A 219 21.98 -1.68 -23.88
CA LYS A 219 22.34 -2.05 -25.25
C LYS A 219 21.59 -1.22 -26.29
N ASP A 220 22.13 -1.20 -27.50
CA ASP A 220 21.47 -0.85 -28.77
C ASP A 220 20.68 0.46 -28.80
N ASN A 221 21.09 1.43 -27.97
CA ASN A 221 20.40 2.71 -27.80
C ASN A 221 18.90 2.52 -27.52
N ASN A 222 18.52 1.45 -26.81
CA ASN A 222 17.10 1.12 -26.56
C ASN A 222 16.39 2.23 -25.78
N LYS A 223 17.11 2.93 -24.89
CA LYS A 223 16.60 4.14 -24.23
C LYS A 223 16.32 5.26 -25.21
N GLU A 224 17.16 5.47 -26.22
CA GLU A 224 16.94 6.47 -27.28
C GLU A 224 15.73 6.10 -28.14
N LYS A 225 15.60 4.83 -28.56
CA LYS A 225 14.42 4.35 -29.30
C LYS A 225 13.13 4.58 -28.51
N TYR A 226 13.15 4.30 -27.21
CA TYR A 226 12.01 4.60 -26.35
C TYR A 226 11.73 6.12 -26.26
N LYS A 227 12.76 6.97 -26.15
CA LYS A 227 12.56 8.43 -26.15
C LYS A 227 11.84 8.93 -27.40
N GLU A 228 12.11 8.33 -28.56
CA GLU A 228 11.42 8.66 -29.83
C GLU A 228 9.93 8.31 -29.79
N ARG A 229 9.56 7.21 -29.13
CA ARG A 229 8.17 6.73 -28.98
C ARG A 229 7.47 7.18 -27.70
N LYS A 230 8.16 7.88 -26.79
CA LYS A 230 7.65 8.25 -25.45
C LYS A 230 6.27 8.91 -25.50
N ASN A 231 6.03 9.77 -26.50
CA ASN A 231 4.75 10.47 -26.63
C ASN A 231 3.59 9.53 -26.98
N GLU A 232 3.83 8.41 -27.66
CA GLU A 232 2.80 7.39 -27.93
C GLU A 232 2.29 6.80 -26.61
N PHE A 233 3.19 6.45 -25.70
CA PHE A 233 2.84 5.96 -24.37
C PHE A 233 2.09 7.00 -23.53
N VAL A 234 2.59 8.25 -23.50
CA VAL A 234 1.95 9.33 -22.73
C VAL A 234 0.54 9.63 -23.25
N ASN A 235 0.33 9.60 -24.57
CA ASN A 235 -1.00 9.78 -25.17
C ASN A 235 -1.98 8.66 -24.77
N ASN A 236 -1.47 7.47 -24.42
CA ASN A 236 -2.24 6.35 -23.86
C ASN A 236 -2.23 6.32 -22.32
N ARG A 237 -1.87 7.44 -21.67
CA ARG A 237 -1.82 7.61 -20.21
C ARG A 237 -0.78 6.76 -19.49
N CYS A 238 0.19 6.20 -20.21
CA CYS A 238 1.27 5.42 -19.63
C CYS A 238 2.41 6.37 -19.20
N CYS A 239 2.31 6.92 -17.98
CA CYS A 239 3.23 7.95 -17.50
C CYS A 239 4.44 7.40 -16.73
N ASN A 240 4.43 6.13 -16.33
CA ASN A 240 5.58 5.50 -15.70
C ASN A 240 6.58 5.02 -16.77
N HIS A 241 7.67 5.78 -16.95
CA HIS A 241 8.65 5.49 -18.01
C HIS A 241 9.40 4.17 -17.85
N ASP A 242 9.66 3.74 -16.60
CA ASP A 242 10.35 2.48 -16.35
C ASP A 242 9.45 1.28 -16.67
N VAL A 243 8.15 1.36 -16.34
CA VAL A 243 7.15 0.37 -16.76
C VAL A 243 7.01 0.35 -18.29
N ASN A 244 6.92 1.50 -18.95
CA ASN A 244 6.82 1.53 -20.42
C ASN A 244 8.04 0.88 -21.10
N LEU A 245 9.25 1.17 -20.62
CA LEU A 245 10.48 0.54 -21.10
C LEU A 245 10.45 -0.97 -20.89
N LEU A 246 9.91 -1.44 -19.76
CA LEU A 246 9.72 -2.86 -19.51
C LEU A 246 8.76 -3.48 -20.54
N CYS A 247 7.63 -2.86 -20.84
CA CYS A 247 6.68 -3.38 -21.82
C CYS A 247 7.32 -3.50 -23.22
N VAL A 248 8.13 -2.52 -23.63
CA VAL A 248 8.93 -2.59 -24.88
C VAL A 248 9.85 -3.82 -24.85
N PHE A 249 10.60 -4.01 -23.76
CA PHE A 249 11.49 -5.14 -23.60
C PHE A 249 10.75 -6.49 -23.69
N LEU A 250 9.63 -6.64 -22.98
CA LEU A 250 8.83 -7.86 -22.97
C LEU A 250 8.29 -8.20 -24.37
N PHE A 251 7.85 -7.18 -25.11
CA PHE A 251 7.36 -7.32 -26.48
C PHE A 251 8.47 -7.68 -27.46
N GLU A 252 9.59 -6.95 -27.49
CA GLU A 252 10.71 -7.19 -28.41
C GLU A 252 11.32 -8.58 -28.23
N ASN A 253 11.40 -9.06 -26.99
CA ASN A 253 11.93 -10.38 -26.67
C ASN A 253 10.88 -11.50 -26.78
N LYS A 254 9.66 -11.17 -27.23
CA LYS A 254 8.54 -12.12 -27.43
C LYS A 254 8.21 -12.92 -26.18
N ILE A 255 8.42 -12.32 -25.01
CA ILE A 255 8.14 -12.91 -23.71
C ILE A 255 6.62 -12.94 -23.49
N LEU A 256 5.93 -11.85 -23.87
CA LEU A 256 4.48 -11.74 -23.92
C LEU A 256 4.08 -11.42 -25.37
N GLN A 257 3.27 -12.27 -26.00
CA GLN A 257 2.94 -12.15 -27.44
C GLN A 257 1.48 -11.77 -27.70
N THR A 258 0.66 -11.65 -26.66
CA THR A 258 -0.79 -11.41 -26.81
C THR A 258 -1.13 -9.94 -27.00
N LEU A 259 -0.29 -9.03 -26.53
CA LEU A 259 -0.51 -7.58 -26.55
C LEU A 259 0.71 -6.86 -27.15
N THR A 260 0.48 -5.70 -27.76
CA THR A 260 1.56 -4.76 -28.07
C THR A 260 2.16 -4.17 -26.78
N ASP A 261 3.34 -3.58 -26.88
CA ASP A 261 3.99 -2.89 -25.76
C ASP A 261 3.14 -1.74 -25.18
N ILE A 262 2.46 -0.98 -26.04
CA ILE A 262 1.58 0.12 -25.63
C ILE A 262 0.30 -0.43 -24.98
N GLU A 263 -0.32 -1.46 -25.54
CA GLU A 263 -1.53 -2.07 -24.95
C GLU A 263 -1.25 -2.65 -23.58
N LEU A 264 -0.11 -3.34 -23.41
CA LEU A 264 0.33 -3.86 -22.11
C LEU A 264 0.53 -2.74 -21.11
N ALA A 265 1.30 -1.71 -21.47
CA ALA A 265 1.53 -0.55 -20.58
C ALA A 265 0.23 0.17 -20.22
N THR A 266 -0.73 0.25 -21.15
CA THR A 266 -2.04 0.88 -20.93
C THR A 266 -2.88 0.07 -19.95
N LEU A 267 -2.88 -1.26 -20.08
CA LEU A 267 -3.55 -2.17 -19.16
C LEU A 267 -3.00 -1.99 -17.73
N ASP A 268 -1.68 -2.08 -17.56
CA ASP A 268 -1.05 -1.98 -16.25
C ASP A 268 -1.22 -0.58 -15.63
N THR A 269 -1.10 0.47 -16.45
CA THR A 269 -1.10 1.84 -15.96
C THR A 269 -2.51 2.41 -15.81
N ALA A 270 -3.29 2.46 -16.89
CA ALA A 270 -4.59 3.13 -16.88
C ALA A 270 -5.71 2.27 -16.24
N HIS A 271 -5.64 0.94 -16.41
CA HIS A 271 -6.66 0.04 -15.84
C HIS A 271 -6.28 -0.39 -14.41
N CYS A 272 -5.07 -0.92 -14.19
CA CYS A 272 -4.66 -1.40 -12.87
C CYS A 272 -4.12 -0.28 -11.95
N GLY A 273 -3.80 0.90 -12.51
CA GLY A 273 -3.49 2.11 -11.75
C GLY A 273 -2.11 2.13 -11.09
N LEU A 274 -1.28 1.09 -11.25
CA LEU A 274 0.01 0.89 -10.59
C LEU A 274 -0.04 1.07 -9.06
N PRO A 275 -0.16 -0.02 -8.27
CA PRO A 275 -0.57 0.05 -6.86
C PRO A 275 0.43 0.77 -5.93
N PHE A 276 1.70 0.93 -6.32
CA PHE A 276 2.72 1.52 -5.48
C PHE A 276 2.96 3.00 -5.80
N VAL A 277 3.13 3.80 -4.75
CA VAL A 277 3.47 5.23 -4.79
C VAL A 277 4.87 5.47 -4.23
N ASP A 278 5.43 6.66 -4.44
CA ASP A 278 6.77 6.98 -3.94
C ASP A 278 6.87 6.96 -2.41
N ASN A 279 5.76 7.21 -1.70
CA ASN A 279 5.70 7.09 -0.25
C ASN A 279 5.92 5.66 0.25
N ASP A 280 5.58 4.63 -0.54
CA ASP A 280 5.83 3.24 -0.18
C ASP A 280 7.32 2.96 0.02
N LYS A 281 8.18 3.62 -0.76
CA LYS A 281 9.64 3.49 -0.60
C LYS A 281 10.11 4.01 0.76
N LYS A 282 9.42 5.02 1.33
CA LYS A 282 9.78 5.61 2.63
C LYS A 282 9.48 4.66 3.78
N ILE A 283 8.37 3.92 3.71
CA ILE A 283 8.00 2.90 4.71
C ILE A 283 9.14 1.87 4.84
N ILE A 284 9.75 1.46 3.72
CA ILE A 284 10.85 0.50 3.68
C ILE A 284 12.08 0.98 4.47
N PHE A 285 12.45 2.25 4.32
CA PHE A 285 13.62 2.80 5.00
C PHE A 285 13.40 2.89 6.52
N CYS A 286 12.16 3.06 6.96
CA CYS A 286 11.79 3.08 8.36
C CYS A 286 11.86 1.69 9.00
N GLU A 287 11.39 0.64 8.33
CA GLU A 287 11.45 -0.73 8.86
C GLU A 287 12.88 -1.28 8.92
N ASN A 288 13.74 -0.87 7.98
CA ASN A 288 15.13 -1.35 7.91
C ASN A 288 16.14 -0.50 8.70
N LYS A 289 15.76 0.71 9.15
CA LYS A 289 16.59 1.49 10.09
C LYS A 289 16.43 0.95 11.50
N ILE A 290 17.12 -0.15 11.76
CA ILE A 290 17.54 -0.46 13.13
C ILE A 290 18.58 0.61 13.52
N ILE A 291 18.13 1.67 14.18
CA ILE A 291 19.04 2.62 14.80
C ILE A 291 19.60 1.95 16.05
N VAL A 292 20.77 1.32 15.93
CA VAL A 292 21.54 0.91 17.11
C VAL A 292 22.10 2.18 17.75
N LYS A 293 21.37 2.73 18.73
CA LYS A 293 21.99 3.62 19.72
C LYS A 293 22.69 2.73 20.73
N SER A 294 24.01 2.57 20.61
CA SER A 294 24.80 1.96 21.67
C SER A 294 25.01 2.98 22.78
N CYS A 295 24.43 2.71 23.95
CA CYS A 295 24.77 3.44 25.18
C CYS A 295 25.74 2.57 25.98
N PHE A 296 26.98 3.02 26.14
CA PHE A 296 27.96 2.34 26.97
C PHE A 296 27.88 2.91 28.38
N SER A 297 27.29 2.16 29.32
CA SER A 297 27.42 2.46 30.75
C SER A 297 28.38 1.45 31.38
N CYS A 298 29.46 1.95 31.99
CA CYS A 298 30.45 1.12 32.68
C CYS A 298 30.08 1.03 34.16
N TYR A 299 29.54 -0.12 34.59
CA TYR A 299 29.28 -0.41 35.99
C TYR A 299 30.18 -1.55 36.46
N GLN A 300 31.26 -1.18 37.15
CA GLN A 300 32.20 -1.90 38.03
C GLN A 300 32.58 -3.40 37.84
N SER A 301 31.99 -4.17 36.92
CA SER A 301 32.38 -5.52 36.50
C SER A 301 31.65 -6.01 35.24
N PHE A 302 30.68 -5.26 34.69
CA PHE A 302 29.88 -5.68 33.52
C PHE A 302 29.82 -4.59 32.45
N LEU A 303 29.94 -4.98 31.18
CA LEU A 303 29.60 -4.14 30.04
C LEU A 303 28.14 -4.43 29.68
N ILE A 304 27.25 -3.48 29.96
CA ILE A 304 25.87 -3.56 29.47
C ILE A 304 25.82 -2.82 28.14
N ILE A 305 25.56 -3.56 27.06
CA ILE A 305 25.27 -2.95 25.76
C ILE A 305 23.75 -2.88 25.63
N GLU A 306 23.20 -1.70 25.87
CA GLU A 306 21.78 -1.46 25.60
C GLU A 306 21.58 -1.17 24.12
N PHE A 307 20.71 -1.95 23.48
CA PHE A 307 20.24 -1.69 22.12
C PHE A 307 18.84 -1.12 22.22
N VAL A 308 18.69 0.19 21.96
CA VAL A 308 17.37 0.79 21.81
C VAL A 308 16.91 0.57 20.36
N LEU A 309 15.93 -0.32 20.16
CA LEU A 309 15.28 -0.49 18.87
C LEU A 309 14.16 0.55 18.76
N GLU A 310 14.42 1.60 18.00
CA GLU A 310 13.46 2.67 17.73
C GLU A 310 12.79 2.39 16.37
N CYS A 311 11.75 1.55 16.36
CA CYS A 311 10.86 1.39 15.20
C CYS A 311 9.74 2.43 15.29
N SER A 312 9.43 3.08 14.16
CA SER A 312 8.67 4.33 14.05
C SER A 312 7.33 4.37 14.79
N ASN A 313 6.70 3.23 15.09
CA ASN A 313 5.39 3.19 15.75
C ASN A 313 5.34 2.45 17.09
N LYS A 314 6.45 1.88 17.60
CA LYS A 314 6.53 1.29 18.96
C LYS A 314 7.96 1.36 19.49
N LYS A 315 8.20 2.11 20.58
CA LYS A 315 9.45 1.99 21.35
C LYS A 315 9.45 0.65 22.07
N LYS A 316 10.27 -0.30 21.62
CA LYS A 316 10.56 -1.53 22.36
C LYS A 316 12.02 -1.51 22.78
N LEU A 317 12.25 -1.46 24.09
CA LEU A 317 13.57 -1.58 24.67
C LEU A 317 13.94 -3.06 24.73
N CYS A 318 14.99 -3.46 24.01
CA CYS A 318 15.58 -4.81 24.12
C CYS A 318 16.92 -4.70 24.84
N ILE A 319 16.97 -5.14 26.09
CA ILE A 319 18.22 -5.19 26.86
C ILE A 319 18.86 -6.57 26.62
N ILE A 320 20.02 -6.59 25.97
CA ILE A 320 20.83 -7.80 25.85
C ILE A 320 21.94 -7.71 26.91
N LYS A 321 21.90 -8.62 27.89
CA LYS A 321 23.00 -8.78 28.84
C LYS A 321 23.93 -9.86 28.32
N THR A 322 25.21 -9.56 28.17
CA THR A 322 26.24 -10.55 27.87
C THR A 322 27.22 -10.59 29.03
N ASP A 323 27.42 -11.76 29.63
CA ASP A 323 28.49 -11.96 30.58
C ASP A 323 29.82 -11.98 29.81
N LEU A 324 30.72 -11.07 30.17
CA LEU A 324 32.08 -11.04 29.66
C LEU A 324 32.90 -12.07 30.44
N GLU A 325 32.75 -13.35 30.10
CA GLU A 325 33.79 -14.33 30.45
C GLU A 325 34.94 -14.19 29.44
N ASP A 326 35.95 -13.43 29.87
CA ASP A 326 37.37 -13.63 29.62
C ASP A 326 37.89 -13.65 28.16
N ASP A 327 37.35 -12.81 27.27
CA ASP A 327 37.99 -12.55 25.97
C ASP A 327 38.26 -11.05 25.75
N ARG A 328 39.42 -10.58 26.24
CA ARG A 328 39.92 -9.20 26.09
C ARG A 328 40.14 -8.75 24.62
N ASN A 329 39.90 -9.62 23.65
CA ASN A 329 40.12 -9.35 22.22
C ASN A 329 38.88 -8.88 21.42
N ILE A 330 37.70 -8.73 22.04
CA ILE A 330 36.50 -8.30 21.31
C ILE A 330 36.53 -6.79 20.99
N LEU A 331 37.12 -5.97 21.88
CA LEU A 331 37.18 -4.50 21.71
C LEU A 331 38.12 -4.04 20.58
N GLU A 332 39.17 -4.81 20.26
CA GLU A 332 40.09 -4.47 19.15
C GLU A 332 39.53 -4.79 17.75
N ARG A 333 38.43 -5.57 17.65
CA ARG A 333 37.86 -5.99 16.36
C ARG A 333 36.71 -5.10 15.86
N LEU A 334 36.24 -4.16 16.68
CA LEU A 334 35.07 -3.33 16.37
C LEU A 334 35.32 -2.13 15.44
N PRO A 335 36.51 -1.49 15.36
CA PRO A 335 36.70 -0.35 14.46
C PRO A 335 36.75 -0.69 12.96
N HIS A 336 36.82 -1.98 12.58
CA HIS A 336 37.00 -2.38 11.18
C HIS A 336 35.75 -2.94 10.48
N LEU A 337 34.58 -2.90 11.14
CA LEU A 337 33.33 -3.42 10.58
C LEU A 337 32.52 -2.42 9.75
N THR A 338 32.97 -1.16 9.61
CA THR A 338 32.22 -0.18 8.80
C THR A 338 32.49 -0.26 7.31
N HIS A 339 33.59 -0.84 6.80
CA HIS A 339 33.80 -1.08 5.37
C HIS A 339 34.74 -2.27 5.11
N SER A 340 34.23 -3.50 5.07
CA SER A 340 34.96 -4.64 4.48
C SER A 340 34.05 -5.82 4.15
N LYS A 341 33.98 -6.18 2.86
CA LYS A 341 33.41 -7.45 2.38
C LYS A 341 34.33 -8.60 2.80
N LYS A 342 34.06 -9.28 3.92
CA LYS A 342 34.53 -10.66 4.13
C LYS A 342 33.64 -11.45 5.09
N LYS A 343 33.35 -12.68 4.66
CA LYS A 343 32.46 -13.70 5.23
C LYS A 343 32.22 -13.62 6.75
N THR A 344 31.01 -13.20 7.14
CA THR A 344 30.49 -13.31 8.49
C THR A 344 29.95 -14.73 8.73
N LYS A 345 30.40 -15.38 9.81
CA LYS A 345 29.71 -16.56 10.36
C LYS A 345 28.35 -16.11 10.91
N ALA A 346 27.27 -16.78 10.53
CA ALA A 346 25.94 -16.53 11.04
C ALA A 346 25.88 -16.79 12.55
N VAL A 347 25.62 -15.75 13.34
CA VAL A 347 25.20 -15.88 14.73
C VAL A 347 23.69 -16.07 14.72
N LYS A 348 23.21 -17.25 15.13
CA LYS A 348 21.78 -17.51 15.33
C LYS A 348 21.34 -16.85 16.62
N PHE A 349 20.38 -15.94 16.53
CA PHE A 349 19.71 -15.35 17.69
C PHE A 349 18.49 -16.21 18.04
N TYR A 350 18.38 -16.60 19.31
CA TYR A 350 17.17 -17.21 19.86
C TYR A 350 16.39 -16.14 20.63
N CYS A 351 15.18 -15.84 20.16
CA CYS A 351 14.24 -14.98 20.88
C CYS A 351 13.49 -15.86 21.90
N CYS A 352 13.76 -15.69 23.18
CA CYS A 352 12.92 -16.27 24.24
C CYS A 352 11.82 -15.27 24.61
N CYS A 353 10.62 -15.45 24.05
CA CYS A 353 9.41 -14.85 24.61
C CYS A 353 9.03 -15.61 25.89
N LYS A 354 9.31 -15.04 27.06
CA LYS A 354 8.59 -15.45 28.28
C LYS A 354 7.25 -14.72 28.30
N ASN A 355 6.17 -15.49 28.22
CA ASN A 355 4.85 -15.01 28.63
C ASN A 355 4.82 -15.02 30.15
N ASP A 356 4.60 -13.86 30.75
CA ASP A 356 4.36 -13.76 32.18
C ASP A 356 2.99 -14.39 32.50
N ALA A 357 3.03 -15.60 33.03
CA ALA A 357 1.93 -16.17 33.80
C ALA A 357 1.91 -15.49 35.17
N THR A 358 0.80 -14.86 35.52
CA THR A 358 0.53 -14.39 36.88
C THR A 358 0.39 -15.58 37.85
N PRO A 359 0.99 -15.51 39.05
CA PRO A 359 0.77 -16.52 40.08
C PRO A 359 -0.53 -16.25 40.87
N LYS A 360 -1.25 -17.34 41.15
CA LYS A 360 -2.25 -17.44 42.22
C LYS A 360 -1.58 -17.31 43.58
N HIS A 361 -2.23 -16.60 44.51
CA HIS A 361 -2.29 -16.78 45.98
C HIS A 361 -3.30 -15.72 46.48
N GLU A 362 -4.29 -15.96 47.33
CA GLU A 362 -4.76 -17.07 48.18
C GLU A 362 -6.30 -17.13 48.14
#